data_AF-A0A7W1JMX0-F1
#
_entry.id   AF-A0A7W1JMX0-F1
#
_cell.length_a   1.000
_cell.length_b   1.000
_cell.length_c   1.000
_cell.angle_alpha   90.00
_cell.angle_beta   90.00
_cell.angle_gamma   90.00
#
_symmetry.space_group_name_H-M   'P 1'
#
loop_
_entity.id
_entity.type
_entity.pdbx_description
1 polymer ?
#
loop_
_entity_poly.entity_id
_entity_poly.type
_entity_poly.pdbx_seq_one_letter_code
_entity_poly.pdbx_strand_id
1 'polypeptide(L)'
;MSDKSCCQDIQHPSHKIELPNLNRISGQIEGIKKMIEDGRYCPDILTQIRAIRSAIKNLELRILDTHLSSCVTQACLSHDQNEQREKIDEIRELIKRFE
;
A
#
# COMPACT_ATOMS: atom_id res chain seq x y z
N MET A 1 14.82 -12.43 -12.74
CA MET A 1 13.83 -11.92 -11.77
C MET A 1 14.63 -11.36 -10.61
N SER A 2 14.97 -10.07 -10.66
CA SER A 2 15.98 -9.50 -9.76
C SER A 2 15.41 -9.30 -8.36
N ASP A 3 15.84 -10.16 -7.45
CA ASP A 3 16.09 -9.83 -6.05
C ASP A 3 17.03 -8.61 -6.01
N LYS A 4 16.46 -7.40 -6.05
CA LYS A 4 17.17 -6.21 -5.61
C LYS A 4 16.79 -6.02 -4.15
N SER A 5 17.59 -6.70 -3.32
CA SER A 5 17.80 -6.44 -1.90
C SER A 5 17.68 -4.95 -1.62
N CYS A 6 16.49 -4.53 -1.18
CA CYS A 6 16.20 -3.23 -0.61
C CYS A 6 17.02 -3.15 0.68
N CYS A 7 18.13 -2.39 0.63
CA CYS A 7 18.85 -1.81 1.76
C CYS A 7 19.15 -2.79 2.92
N GLN A 8 20.40 -3.27 3.01
CA GLN A 8 20.79 -4.23 4.04
C GLN A 8 20.76 -3.70 5.49
N ASP A 9 20.50 -2.42 5.76
CA ASP A 9 20.42 -1.88 7.13
C ASP A 9 19.47 -0.67 7.28
N ILE A 10 18.25 -0.71 6.73
CA ILE A 10 17.23 0.35 6.95
C ILE A 10 15.95 -0.24 7.51
N GLN A 11 15.58 0.19 8.71
CA GLN A 11 14.33 -0.17 9.37
C GLN A 11 13.15 0.34 8.54
N HIS A 12 12.44 -0.54 7.81
CA HIS A 12 11.22 -0.17 7.09
C HIS A 12 10.19 0.43 8.05
N PRO A 13 9.45 1.47 7.65
CA PRO A 13 8.45 2.06 8.51
C PRO A 13 7.36 1.03 8.83
N SER A 14 6.86 1.05 10.06
CA SER A 14 5.82 0.12 10.47
C SER A 14 4.47 0.51 9.87
N HIS A 15 3.73 -0.47 9.35
CA HIS A 15 2.37 -0.28 8.85
C HIS A 15 1.30 -0.91 9.74
N LYS A 16 1.62 -1.23 11.00
CA LYS A 16 0.68 -1.86 11.94
C LYS A 16 -0.60 -1.04 12.15
N ILE A 17 -0.53 0.28 11.97
CA ILE A 17 -1.69 1.19 12.03
C ILE A 17 -2.76 0.89 10.99
N GLU A 18 -2.39 0.20 9.90
CA GLU A 18 -3.30 -0.15 8.80
C GLU A 18 -4.01 -1.49 8.99
N LEU A 19 -3.64 -2.29 10.00
CA LEU A 19 -4.28 -3.58 10.30
C LEU A 19 -5.80 -3.49 10.46
N PRO A 20 -6.38 -2.46 11.12
CA PRO A 20 -7.84 -2.30 11.18
C PRO A 20 -8.50 -2.15 9.80
N ASN A 21 -7.84 -1.45 8.87
CA ASN A 21 -8.36 -1.29 7.50
C ASN A 21 -8.33 -2.62 6.74
N LEU A 22 -7.25 -3.38 6.89
CA LEU A 22 -7.13 -4.71 6.29
C LEU A 22 -8.18 -5.69 6.85
N ASN A 23 -8.40 -5.68 8.17
CA ASN A 23 -9.44 -6.49 8.80
C ASN A 23 -10.84 -6.14 8.27
N ARG A 24 -11.11 -4.85 8.06
CA ARG A 24 -12.38 -4.39 7.46
C ARG A 24 -12.55 -4.92 6.04
N ILE A 25 -11.50 -4.83 5.22
CA ILE A 25 -11.50 -5.35 3.84
C ILE A 25 -11.76 -6.86 3.83
N SER A 26 -11.10 -7.62 4.71
CA SER A 26 -11.32 -9.06 4.86
C SER A 26 -12.79 -9.38 5.21
N GLY A 27 -13.39 -8.64 6.14
CA GLY A 27 -14.81 -8.79 6.47
C GLY A 27 -15.75 -8.48 5.29
N GLN A 28 -15.40 -7.52 4.44
CA GLN A 28 -16.18 -7.23 3.22
C GLN A 28 -16.08 -8.37 2.19
N ILE A 29 -14.91 -9.00 2.05
CA ILE A 29 -14.73 -10.17 1.18
C ILE A 29 -15.61 -11.33 1.65
N GLU A 30 -15.61 -11.62 2.96
CA GLU A 30 -16.48 -12.64 3.55
C GLU A 30 -17.97 -12.30 3.37
N GLY A 31 -18.33 -11.01 3.45
CA GLY A 31 -19.68 -10.54 3.15
C GLY A 31 -20.11 -10.85 1.71
N ILE A 32 -19.24 -10.60 0.73
CA ILE A 32 -19.52 -10.90 -0.67
C ILE A 32 -19.68 -12.40 -0.89
N LYS A 33 -18.85 -13.23 -0.25
CA LYS A 33 -18.96 -14.68 -0.32
C LYS A 33 -20.36 -15.15 0.09
N LYS A 34 -20.87 -14.65 1.22
CA LYS A 34 -22.25 -14.93 1.68
C LYS A 34 -23.29 -14.44 0.70
N MET A 35 -23.13 -13.24 0.13
CA MET A 35 -24.07 -12.71 -0.87
C MET A 35 -24.17 -13.61 -2.11
N ILE A 36 -23.06 -14.22 -2.52
CA ILE A 36 -23.03 -15.18 -3.63
C ILE A 36 -23.73 -16.49 -3.24
N GLU A 37 -23.41 -17.03 -2.06
CA GLU A 37 -24.05 -18.24 -1.51
C GLU A 37 -25.58 -18.07 -1.38
N ASP A 38 -26.03 -16.89 -0.97
CA ASP A 38 -27.44 -16.52 -0.80
C ASP A 38 -28.15 -16.16 -2.11
N GLY A 39 -27.44 -16.15 -3.26
CA GLY A 39 -28.02 -15.80 -4.55
C GLY A 39 -28.52 -14.35 -4.65
N ARG A 40 -27.84 -13.40 -3.98
CA ARG A 40 -28.22 -11.98 -3.95
C ARG A 40 -28.17 -11.35 -5.35
N TYR A 41 -28.93 -10.26 -5.51
CA TYR A 41 -29.03 -9.53 -6.77
C TYR A 41 -27.66 -9.02 -7.26
N CYS A 42 -27.32 -9.31 -8.51
CA CYS A 42 -25.97 -9.08 -9.04
C CYS A 42 -25.47 -7.62 -8.88
N PRO A 43 -26.27 -6.57 -9.13
CA PRO A 43 -25.85 -5.19 -8.89
C PRO A 43 -25.44 -4.88 -7.44
N ASP A 44 -26.04 -5.54 -6.44
CA ASP A 44 -25.65 -5.36 -5.03
C ASP A 44 -24.25 -5.94 -4.79
N ILE A 45 -23.98 -7.13 -5.33
CA ILE A 45 -22.67 -7.79 -5.25
C ILE A 45 -21.61 -6.91 -5.93
N LEU A 46 -21.90 -6.42 -7.14
CA LEU A 46 -21.00 -5.52 -7.87
C LEU A 46 -20.73 -4.23 -7.10
N THR A 47 -21.72 -3.70 -6.39
CA THR A 47 -21.56 -2.52 -5.53
C THR A 47 -20.60 -2.80 -4.38
N GLN A 48 -20.72 -3.95 -3.71
CA GLN A 48 -19.78 -4.34 -2.64
C GLN A 48 -18.35 -4.54 -3.17
N ILE A 49 -18.19 -5.16 -4.36
CA ILE A 49 -16.87 -5.30 -5.00
C ILE A 49 -16.23 -3.92 -5.24
N ARG A 50 -17.00 -2.95 -5.73
CA ARG A 50 -16.50 -1.57 -5.94
C ARG A 50 -16.07 -0.92 -4.63
N ALA A 51 -16.82 -1.14 -3.54
CA ALA A 51 -16.46 -0.65 -2.21
C ALA A 51 -15.12 -1.24 -1.73
N ILE A 52 -14.89 -2.54 -1.95
CA ILE A 52 -13.62 -3.20 -1.62
C ILE A 52 -12.48 -2.63 -2.45
N ARG A 53 -12.66 -2.47 -3.77
CA ARG A 53 -11.63 -1.87 -4.64
C ARG A 53 -11.21 -0.48 -4.17
N SER A 54 -12.18 0.35 -3.78
CA SER A 54 -11.90 1.67 -3.22
C SER A 54 -11.15 1.58 -1.89
N ALA A 55 -11.54 0.67 -1.00
CA ALA A 55 -10.87 0.47 0.28
C ALA A 55 -9.41 -0.01 0.11
N ILE A 56 -9.16 -0.94 -0.81
CA ILE A 56 -7.81 -1.43 -1.15
C ILE A 56 -6.95 -0.28 -1.70
N LYS A 57 -7.47 0.50 -2.66
CA LYS A 57 -6.76 1.66 -3.20
C LYS A 57 -6.37 2.65 -2.10
N ASN A 58 -7.27 2.92 -1.16
CA ASN A 58 -6.96 3.81 -0.04
C ASN A 58 -5.93 3.22 0.94
N LEU A 59 -5.91 1.90 1.14
CA LEU A 59 -4.89 1.23 1.95
C LEU A 59 -3.52 1.30 1.27
N GLU A 60 -3.45 1.02 -0.03
CA GLU A 60 -2.25 1.13 -0.85
C GLU A 60 -1.64 2.55 -0.77
N LEU A 61 -2.46 3.58 -0.96
CA LEU A 61 -2.02 4.98 -0.86
C LEU A 61 -1.46 5.33 0.53
N ARG A 62 -2.06 4.81 1.62
CA ARG A 62 -1.57 5.07 2.99
C ARG A 62 -0.24 4.39 3.28
N ILE A 63 -0.05 3.17 2.78
CA ILE A 63 1.23 2.46 2.89
C ILE A 63 2.30 3.21 2.11
N LEU A 64 1.98 3.65 0.88
CA LEU A 64 2.88 4.43 0.05
C LEU A 64 3.25 5.76 0.73
N ASP A 65 2.27 6.50 1.26
CA ASP A 65 2.50 7.77 1.96
C ASP A 65 3.42 7.61 3.19
N THR A 66 3.20 6.53 3.96
CA THR A 66 4.06 6.18 5.10
C THR A 66 5.51 5.92 4.65
N HIS A 67 5.68 5.18 3.55
CA HIS A 67 6.99 4.89 2.99
C HIS A 67 7.68 6.15 2.48
N LEU A 68 6.99 6.95 1.66
CA LEU A 68 7.50 8.20 1.11
C LEU A 68 7.91 9.17 2.22
N SER A 69 7.07 9.33 3.24
CA SER A 69 7.37 10.20 4.39
C SER A 69 8.64 9.77 5.12
N SER A 70 8.85 8.46 5.31
CA SER A 70 10.07 7.92 5.93
C SER A 70 11.29 8.14 5.04
N CYS A 71 11.22 7.76 3.77
CA CYS A 71 12.35 7.81 2.85
C CYS A 71 12.78 9.26 2.52
N VAL A 72 11.81 10.17 2.33
CA VAL A 72 12.09 11.61 2.13
C VAL A 72 12.74 12.21 3.38
N THR A 73 12.22 11.92 4.57
CA THR A 73 12.81 12.41 5.82
C THR A 73 14.26 11.94 5.97
N GLN A 74 14.53 10.66 5.69
CA GLN A 74 15.88 10.11 5.72
C GLN A 74 16.81 10.71 4.66
N ALA A 75 16.31 11.04 3.47
CA ALA A 75 17.09 11.73 2.44
C ALA A 75 17.46 13.14 2.91
N CYS A 76 16.49 13.92 3.40
CA CYS A 76 16.73 15.28 3.88
C CYS A 76 17.70 15.37 5.08
N LEU A 77 17.76 14.33 5.92
CA LEU A 77 18.66 14.27 7.08
C LEU A 77 20.06 13.75 6.73
N SER A 78 20.27 13.16 5.54
CA SER A 78 21.60 12.74 5.10
C SER A 78 22.49 13.95 4.82
N HIS A 79 23.76 13.85 5.21
CA HIS A 79 24.78 14.88 4.95
C HIS A 79 25.56 14.59 3.66
N ASP A 80 25.27 13.49 2.96
CA ASP A 80 25.89 13.12 1.68
C ASP A 80 24.93 13.38 0.50
N GLN A 81 25.39 14.18 -0.46
CA GLN A 81 24.62 14.51 -1.66
C GLN A 81 24.42 13.31 -2.60
N ASN A 82 25.28 12.30 -2.55
CA ASN A 82 25.11 11.08 -3.36
C ASN A 82 24.01 10.20 -2.78
N GLU A 83 24.03 9.96 -1.46
CA GLU A 83 22.97 9.22 -0.76
C GLU A 83 21.59 9.89 -0.94
N GLN A 84 21.54 11.23 -0.91
CA GLN A 84 20.31 11.97 -1.20
C GLN A 84 19.76 11.70 -2.60
N ARG A 85 20.61 11.69 -3.63
CA ARG A 85 20.19 11.43 -5.02
C ARG A 85 19.69 10.00 -5.20
N GLU A 86 20.39 9.02 -4.61
CA GLU A 86 20.00 7.61 -4.68
C GLU A 86 18.60 7.39 -4.07
N LYS A 87 18.31 7.97 -2.90
CA LYS A 87 16.98 7.88 -2.26
C LYS A 87 15.88 8.55 -3.09
N ILE A 88 16.18 9.68 -3.73
CA ILE A 88 15.22 10.36 -4.61
C ILE A 88 14.93 9.51 -5.85
N ASP A 89 15.94 8.91 -6.47
CA ASP A 89 15.75 8.05 -7.64
C ASP A 89 14.99 6.77 -7.28
N GLU A 90 15.21 6.20 -6.09
CA GLU A 90 14.42 5.08 -5.57
C GLU A 90 12.94 5.46 -5.42
N ILE A 91 12.64 6.62 -4.83
CA ILE A 91 11.27 7.14 -4.72
C ILE A 91 10.62 7.30 -6.10
N ARG A 92 11.36 7.83 -7.09
CA ARG A 92 10.85 7.96 -8.47
C ARG A 92 10.49 6.62 -9.08
N GLU A 93 11.35 5.61 -8.92
CA GLU A 93 11.09 4.26 -9.42
C GLU A 93 9.91 3.58 -8.69
N LEU A 94 9.73 3.87 -7.40
CA LEU A 94 8.58 3.41 -6.65
C LEU A 94 7.29 4.01 -7.21
N ILE A 95 7.23 5.34 -7.39
CA ILE A 95 6.04 6.03 -7.93
C ILE A 95 5.66 5.47 -9.31
N LYS A 96 6.64 5.28 -10.21
CA LYS A 96 6.40 4.69 -11.54
C LYS A 96 5.80 3.29 -11.51
N ARG A 97 6.04 2.52 -10.44
CA ARG A 97 5.50 1.15 -10.30
C ARG A 97 4.03 1.15 -9.87
N PHE A 98 3.57 2.22 -9.23
CA PHE A 98 2.24 2.35 -8.64
C PHE A 98 1.32 3.34 -9.40
N GLU A 99 1.80 3.91 -10.51
CA GLU A 99 1.02 4.60 -11.55
C GLU A 99 0.49 3.62 -12.60
#